data_AF-A0A7H4PHH8-F1
#
_entry.id   AF-A0A7H4PHH8-F1
#
_cell.length_a   1.000
_cell.length_b   1.000
_cell.length_c   1.000
_cell.angle_alpha   90.00
_cell.angle_beta   90.00
_cell.angle_gamma   90.00
#
_symmetry.space_group_name_H-M   'P 1'
#
loop_
_entity.id
_entity.type
_entity.pdbx_description
1 polymer ?
#
loop_
_entity_poly.entity_id
_entity_poly.type
_entity_poly.pdbx_seq_one_letter_code
_entity_poly.pdbx_strand_id
1 'polypeptide(L)' 'MISSDLDEFVGLADRVLVMHQGRQSGELAQQAVSVDRMMTLAFGGQA' A
#
# COMPACT_ATOMS: atom_id res chain seq x y z
N MET A 1 13.21 4.76 5.66
CA MET A 1 13.00 5.72 4.57
C MET A 1 11.58 6.22 4.67
N ILE A 2 11.34 7.52 4.51
CA ILE A 2 9.99 8.10 4.45
C ILE A 2 9.93 8.83 3.12
N SER A 3 8.96 8.48 2.29
CA SER A 3 8.73 9.07 0.98
C SER A 3 7.24 9.35 0.81
N SER A 4 6.92 10.39 0.05
CA SER A 4 5.57 10.71 -0.40
C SER A 4 5.28 10.17 -1.79
N ASP A 5 6.29 9.65 -2.48
CA ASP A 5 6.15 9.03 -3.79
C ASP A 5 5.85 7.53 -3.60
N LEU A 6 4.67 7.09 -4.05
CA LEU A 6 4.26 5.70 -3.91
C LEU A 6 4.93 4.78 -4.94
N ASP A 7 5.35 5.32 -6.09
CA ASP A 7 5.99 4.53 -7.14
C ASP A 7 7.34 3.99 -6.67
N GLU A 8 8.03 4.70 -5.78
CA GLU A 8 9.28 4.22 -5.17
C GLU A 8 9.10 2.89 -4.42
N PHE A 9 7.93 2.60 -3.84
CA PHE A 9 7.73 1.36 -3.08
C PHE A 9 7.45 0.14 -3.95
N VAL A 10 7.10 0.34 -5.23
CA VAL A 10 6.80 -0.76 -6.16
C VAL A 10 8.11 -1.51 -6.46
N GLY A 11 8.17 -2.77 -6.02
CA GLY A 11 9.35 -3.63 -6.20
C GLY A 11 10.44 -3.49 -5.13
N LEU A 12 10.34 -2.51 -4.22
CA LEU A 12 11.25 -2.40 -3.07
C LEU A 12 10.79 -3.23 -1.86
N ALA A 13 9.47 -3.40 -1.68
CA ALA A 13 8.89 -4.03 -0.51
C ALA A 13 8.41 -5.46 -0.81
N ASP A 14 8.77 -6.42 0.04
CA ASP A 14 8.21 -7.77 -0.01
C ASP A 14 6.75 -7.81 0.48
N ARG A 15 6.39 -6.90 1.39
CA ARG A 15 5.05 -6.73 1.96
C ARG A 15 4.77 -5.26 2.24
N VAL A 16 3.54 -4.83 1.95
CA VAL A 16 3.05 -3.47 2.22
C VAL A 16 1.80 -3.57 3.10
N LEU A 17 1.83 -2.89 4.25
CA LEU A 17 0.69 -2.71 5.14
C LEU A 17 0.11 -1.32 4.92
N VAL A 18 -1.17 -1.24 4.57
CA VAL A 18 -1.85 0.03 4.33
C VAL A 18 -2.75 0.33 5.53
N MET A 19 -2.65 1.56 6.03
CA MET A 19 -3.43 2.06 7.16
C MET A 19 -4.47 3.06 6.66
N HIS A 20 -5.69 3.02 7.20
CA HIS A 20 -6.74 4.00 6.98
C HIS A 20 -7.47 4.24 8.31
N GLN A 21 -7.67 5.50 8.69
CA GLN A 21 -8.35 5.89 9.93
C GLN A 21 -7.82 5.20 11.20
N GLY A 22 -6.50 5.12 11.33
CA GLY A 22 -5.83 4.51 12.50
C GLY A 22 -5.96 2.99 12.58
N ARG A 23 -6.45 2.32 11.54
CA ARG A 23 -6.58 0.86 11.46
C ARG A 23 -5.86 0.33 10.23
N GLN A 24 -5.42 -0.92 10.30
CA GLN A 24 -4.95 -1.62 9.11
C GLN A 24 -6.13 -1.83 8.16
N SER A 25 -6.03 -1.23 6.97
CA SER A 25 -7.00 -1.34 5.89
C SER A 25 -6.78 -2.62 5.07
N GLY A 26 -5.51 -2.97 4.85
CA GLY A 26 -5.15 -4.18 4.14
C GLY A 26 -3.66 -4.44 4.10
N GLU A 27 -3.31 -5.56 3.50
CA GLU A 27 -1.93 -6.00 3.28
C GLU A 27 -1.77 -6.47 1.83
N LEU A 28 -0.66 -6.08 1.20
CA LEU A 28 -0.28 -6.49 -0.14
C LEU A 28 1.04 -7.27 -0.05
N ALA A 29 1.05 -8.49 -0.58
CA ALA A 29 2.31 -9.20 -0.87
C ALA A 29 3.00 -8.55 -2.08
N GLN A 30 4.31 -8.73 -2.23
CA GLN A 30 5.15 -8.12 -3.28
C GLN A 30 4.51 -8.09 -4.67
N GLN A 31 4.00 -9.24 -5.15
CA GLN A 31 3.36 -9.39 -6.45
C GLN A 31 2.03 -8.63 -6.62
N ALA A 32 1.43 -8.18 -5.51
CA ALA A 32 0.20 -7.42 -5.46
C ALA A 32 0.45 -5.92 -5.15
N VAL A 33 1.70 -5.51 -4.92
CA VAL A 33 2.05 -4.11 -4.67
C VAL A 33 1.90 -3.32 -5.98
N SER A 34 0.95 -2.41 -6.00
CA SER A 34 0.77 -1.41 -7.05
C SER A 34 0.22 -0.12 -6.44
N VAL A 35 0.49 1.02 -7.07
CA VAL A 35 -0.03 2.32 -6.61
C VAL A 35 -1.55 2.32 -6.52
N ASP A 36 -2.22 1.77 -7.52
CA ASP A 36 -3.69 1.68 -7.58
C ASP A 36 -4.27 0.91 -6.36
N ARG A 37 -3.70 -0.26 -6.03
CA ARG A 37 -4.15 -1.06 -4.88
C ARG A 37 -3.83 -0.40 -3.55
N MET A 38 -2.65 0.20 -3.43
CA MET A 38 -2.26 0.96 -2.24
C MET A 38 -3.21 2.13 -1.99
N MET A 39 -3.52 2.91 -3.04
CA MET A 39 -4.47 4.02 -2.96
C MET A 39 -5.87 3.53 -2.61
N THR A 40 -6.34 2.47 -3.28
CA THR A 40 -7.64 1.85 -2.97
C THR A 40 -7.77 1.52 -1.48
N LEU A 41 -6.77 0.85 -0.90
CA LEU A 41 -6.76 0.53 0.53
C LEU A 41 -6.63 1.80 1.41
N ALA A 42 -5.84 2.80 1.00
CA ALA A 42 -5.63 4.03 1.75
C ALA A 42 -6.91 4.88 1.87
N PHE A 43 -7.81 4.80 0.89
CA PHE A 43 -9.14 5.41 0.90
C PHE A 43 -10.23 4.49 1.47
N GLY A 44 -9.88 3.31 1.98
CA GLY A 44 -10.80 2.37 2.61
C GLY A 44 -11.60 1.48 1.64
N GLY A 45 -11.18 1.37 0.39
CA GLY A 45 -11.72 0.43 -0.59
C GLY A 45 -11.19 -0.99 -0.41
N GLN A 46 -11.69 -1.93 -1.23
CA GLN A 46 -11.25 -3.33 -1.26
C GLN A 46 -10.42 -3.56 -2.53
N ALA A 47 -9.18 -4.03 -2.36
CA ALA A 47 -8.18 -4.22 -3.43
C ALA A 47 -8.11 -5.67 -3.94
#